data_AF-A0A938LNP9-F1
#
_entry.id   AF-A0A938LNP9-F1
#
_cell.length_a   1.000
_cell.length_b   1.000
_cell.length_c   1.000
_cell.angle_alpha   90.00
_cell.angle_beta   90.00
_cell.angle_gamma   90.00
#
_symmetry.space_group_name_H-M   'P 1'
#
loop_
_entity.id
_entity.type
_entity.pdbx_description
1 polymer ?
#
loop_
_entity_poly.entity_id
_entity_poly.type
_entity_poly.pdbx_seq_one_letter_code
_entity_poly.pdbx_strand_id
1 'polypeptide(L)'
;MLILPASARSADTPTLVTLPNEAAAARSAANEPYVAEVIGNDVRIRSGPGTNFYQCGKLYAGDRVQVVKSQQGWSCIVPPPGCFSWISMQYVGIDLQNPTTGVVTGDNVGVYTGSDTEEAKYSTSKQVVLGRGQTVKLLGEEKDDYYKIAPPQGAYLWVSSQFLQPVDRTAAKPTTETTATAKPAVKRPVDPNAASGAPLSDLDLYYALAEKVKVEQGKPLAQQNYTDLRKKLVELTASQDGGRAARFAEYTLKQVERYELACKVAKELEQQEKELQKTTEKIDQARATKLEEIVDRGKFAIMGTLETSSIYGGAGQARRYRVLDDSGKTICYAMPTGAAVNVDFSKYVGRKVGLVGRIEPHEATARAFIEFTEIVPLD
;
A
#
# COMPACT_ATOMS: atom_id res chain seq x y z
N MET A 1 82.90 27.02 -53.33
CA MET A 1 82.59 28.03 -54.36
C MET A 1 81.48 27.47 -55.24
N LEU A 2 80.33 28.18 -55.28
CA LEU A 2 79.15 28.09 -56.21
C LEU A 2 78.53 26.72 -56.59
N ILE A 3 77.24 26.53 -56.94
CA ILE A 3 75.90 27.13 -56.76
C ILE A 3 74.91 26.00 -57.27
N LEU A 4 73.68 25.95 -56.74
CA LEU A 4 72.49 25.12 -57.13
C LEU A 4 72.06 25.26 -58.63
N PRO A 5 71.07 24.52 -59.23
CA PRO A 5 69.83 23.98 -58.61
C PRO A 5 69.12 22.72 -59.23
N ALA A 6 68.07 22.29 -58.51
CA ALA A 6 66.71 21.83 -58.89
C ALA A 6 66.39 20.56 -59.76
N SER A 7 65.64 19.67 -59.08
CA SER A 7 64.35 19.02 -59.43
C SER A 7 64.20 17.85 -60.44
N ALA A 8 63.79 16.72 -59.83
CA ALA A 8 62.60 15.90 -60.08
C ALA A 8 62.56 14.92 -61.28
N ARG A 9 62.36 13.63 -60.96
CA ARG A 9 61.69 12.65 -61.82
C ARG A 9 60.88 11.64 -60.99
N SER A 10 59.58 11.63 -61.26
CA SER A 10 58.54 10.79 -60.65
C SER A 10 58.50 9.41 -61.31
N ALA A 11 58.16 8.39 -60.53
CA ALA A 11 57.97 7.00 -60.97
C ALA A 11 56.49 6.70 -61.25
N ASP A 12 56.29 5.79 -62.20
CA ASP A 12 55.02 5.35 -62.80
C ASP A 12 53.95 4.87 -61.82
N THR A 13 52.69 5.16 -62.14
CA THR A 13 51.50 4.49 -61.59
C THR A 13 50.53 4.21 -62.74
N PRO A 14 50.09 2.96 -62.98
CA PRO A 14 49.03 2.70 -63.94
C PRO A 14 47.64 2.95 -63.33
N THR A 15 46.80 3.59 -64.13
CA THR A 15 45.40 3.95 -63.88
C THR A 15 44.51 2.71 -63.74
N LEU A 16 43.76 2.61 -62.64
CA LEU A 16 42.64 1.65 -62.50
C LEU A 16 41.33 2.42 -62.73
N VAL A 17 40.67 2.08 -63.83
CA VAL A 17 39.35 2.59 -64.22
C VAL A 17 38.35 2.23 -63.13
N THR A 18 37.79 3.24 -62.46
CA THR A 18 36.71 3.05 -61.49
C THR A 18 35.38 2.98 -62.23
N LEU A 19 34.87 1.77 -62.43
CA LEU A 19 33.45 1.57 -62.76
C LEU A 19 32.62 1.93 -61.51
N PRO A 20 31.52 2.68 -61.61
CA PRO A 20 30.65 2.93 -60.47
C PRO A 20 30.08 1.60 -59.98
N ASN A 21 30.44 1.23 -58.75
CA ASN A 21 29.93 0.04 -58.08
C ASN A 21 28.47 0.26 -57.69
N GLU A 22 27.58 0.02 -58.65
CA GLU A 22 26.12 0.03 -58.50
C GLU A 22 25.60 -1.10 -57.58
N ALA A 23 26.50 -1.91 -56.98
CA ALA A 23 26.17 -2.89 -55.94
C ALA A 23 26.45 -2.39 -54.51
N ALA A 24 26.96 -1.17 -54.32
CA ALA A 24 27.14 -0.58 -52.99
C ALA A 24 25.90 0.18 -52.49
N ALA A 25 25.02 0.65 -53.39
CA ALA A 25 23.79 1.37 -53.02
C ALA A 25 22.67 0.43 -52.49
N ALA A 26 22.71 -0.86 -52.83
CA ALA A 26 21.68 -1.83 -52.43
C ALA A 26 21.87 -2.46 -51.03
N ARG A 27 22.99 -2.20 -50.32
CA ARG A 27 23.24 -2.76 -48.98
C ARG A 27 22.94 -1.83 -47.81
N SER A 28 22.51 -0.59 -48.07
CA SER A 28 22.27 0.42 -47.02
C SER A 28 20.79 0.70 -46.74
N ALA A 29 19.86 0.06 -47.47
CA ALA A 29 18.41 0.18 -47.24
C ALA A 29 17.85 -0.87 -46.25
N ALA A 30 18.67 -1.81 -45.77
CA ALA A 30 18.22 -2.95 -44.96
C ALA A 30 17.89 -2.63 -43.48
N ASN A 31 17.83 -1.36 -43.10
CA ASN A 31 17.76 -0.94 -41.70
C ASN A 31 16.75 0.18 -41.41
N GLU A 32 15.89 0.51 -42.37
CA GLU A 32 14.77 1.43 -42.13
C GLU A 32 13.50 0.66 -41.73
N PRO A 33 12.70 1.18 -40.78
CA PRO A 33 11.46 0.53 -40.41
C PRO A 33 10.47 0.46 -41.58
N TYR A 34 9.91 -0.70 -41.84
CA TYR A 34 8.92 -0.92 -42.90
C TYR A 34 7.77 -1.78 -42.42
N VAL A 35 6.65 -1.74 -43.13
CA VAL A 35 5.50 -2.61 -42.86
C VAL A 35 5.61 -3.85 -43.74
N ALA A 36 5.50 -5.01 -43.12
CA ALA A 36 5.48 -6.30 -43.80
C ALA A 36 4.15 -7.01 -43.56
N GLU A 37 3.69 -7.73 -44.57
CA GLU A 37 2.57 -8.66 -44.47
C GLU A 37 3.10 -10.07 -44.26
N VAL A 38 2.45 -10.81 -43.37
CA VAL A 38 2.80 -12.19 -43.06
C VAL A 38 2.20 -13.09 -44.15
N ILE A 39 3.03 -13.88 -44.81
CA ILE A 39 2.60 -14.78 -45.90
C ILE A 39 2.36 -16.22 -45.45
N GLY A 40 2.83 -16.58 -44.25
CA GLY A 40 2.66 -17.91 -43.67
C GLY A 40 1.51 -17.99 -42.67
N ASN A 41 0.92 -19.17 -42.50
CA ASN A 41 -0.02 -19.44 -41.41
C ASN A 41 0.70 -20.04 -40.19
N ASP A 42 0.26 -19.67 -38.98
CA ASP A 42 0.84 -20.10 -37.70
C ASP A 42 2.35 -19.78 -37.57
N VAL A 43 2.72 -18.58 -38.01
CA VAL A 43 4.09 -18.09 -37.94
C VAL A 43 4.42 -17.70 -36.50
N ARG A 44 5.41 -18.36 -35.91
CA ARG A 44 5.76 -18.20 -34.49
C ARG A 44 6.55 -16.92 -34.26
N ILE A 45 6.07 -16.10 -33.33
CA ILE A 45 6.81 -14.96 -32.79
C ILE A 45 7.69 -15.47 -31.64
N ARG A 46 8.92 -14.97 -31.51
CA ARG A 46 9.90 -15.40 -30.51
C ARG A 46 10.52 -14.23 -29.76
N SER A 47 11.11 -14.54 -28.62
CA SER A 47 11.76 -13.56 -27.74
C SER A 47 13.14 -13.07 -28.22
N GLY A 48 13.75 -13.76 -29.18
CA GLY A 48 15.06 -13.40 -29.74
C GLY A 48 15.29 -13.92 -31.17
N PRO A 49 16.39 -13.50 -31.82
CA PRO A 49 16.71 -13.88 -33.20
C PRO A 49 17.24 -15.32 -33.26
N GLY A 50 16.34 -16.29 -33.39
CA GLY A 50 16.72 -17.69 -33.51
C GLY A 50 15.62 -18.66 -33.08
N THR A 51 15.78 -19.92 -33.46
CA THR A 51 14.86 -21.01 -33.06
C THR A 51 15.03 -21.45 -31.61
N ASN A 52 16.17 -21.13 -30.98
CA ASN A 52 16.47 -21.47 -29.59
C ASN A 52 15.76 -20.55 -28.58
N PHE A 53 15.17 -19.44 -29.05
CA PHE A 53 14.39 -18.54 -28.21
C PHE A 53 12.95 -19.02 -28.10
N TYR A 54 12.36 -18.86 -26.91
CA TYR A 54 11.00 -19.30 -26.64
C TYR A 54 9.96 -18.54 -27.45
N GLN A 55 8.80 -19.17 -27.65
CA GLN A 55 7.71 -18.63 -28.44
C GLN A 55 6.87 -17.66 -27.60
N CYS A 56 6.56 -16.48 -28.15
CA CYS A 56 5.83 -15.40 -27.50
C CYS A 56 4.44 -15.14 -28.11
N GLY A 57 4.11 -15.84 -29.20
CA GLY A 57 2.84 -15.68 -29.90
C GLY A 57 2.86 -16.30 -31.28
N LYS A 58 1.80 -16.02 -32.05
CA LYS A 58 1.58 -16.52 -33.41
C LYS A 58 1.04 -15.39 -34.28
N LEU A 59 1.41 -15.44 -35.56
CA LEU A 59 0.87 -14.60 -36.62
C LEU A 59 0.24 -15.49 -37.69
N TYR A 60 -0.76 -14.96 -38.38
CA TYR A 60 -1.47 -15.62 -39.46
C TYR A 60 -1.25 -14.90 -40.78
N ALA A 61 -1.54 -15.59 -41.88
CA ALA A 61 -1.39 -15.00 -43.20
C ALA A 61 -2.30 -13.77 -43.34
N GLY A 62 -1.76 -12.67 -43.85
CA GLY A 62 -2.44 -11.39 -43.97
C GLY A 62 -2.23 -10.44 -42.78
N ASP A 63 -1.66 -10.90 -41.67
CA ASP A 63 -1.32 -10.02 -40.56
C ASP A 63 -0.24 -9.01 -40.97
N ARG A 64 -0.40 -7.76 -40.55
CA ARG A 64 0.57 -6.68 -40.82
C ARG A 64 1.40 -6.39 -39.59
N VAL A 65 2.72 -6.40 -39.76
CA VAL A 65 3.68 -6.12 -38.69
C VAL A 65 4.66 -5.02 -39.10
N GLN A 66 5.05 -4.19 -38.14
CA GLN A 66 6.08 -3.19 -38.36
C GLN A 66 7.44 -3.80 -38.03
N VAL A 67 8.27 -3.97 -39.06
CA VAL A 67 9.66 -4.42 -38.95
C VAL A 67 10.54 -3.21 -38.68
N VAL A 68 11.38 -3.29 -37.66
CA VAL A 68 12.28 -2.21 -37.23
C VAL A 68 13.68 -2.42 -37.78
N LYS A 69 14.14 -3.68 -37.80
CA LYS A 69 15.44 -4.09 -38.34
C LYS A 69 15.43 -5.58 -38.64
N SER A 70 16.33 -6.02 -39.52
CA SER A 70 16.49 -7.43 -39.86
C SER A 70 17.93 -7.88 -39.63
N GLN A 71 18.11 -9.05 -39.02
CA GLN A 71 19.41 -9.61 -38.68
C GLN A 71 19.41 -11.13 -38.81
N GLN A 72 20.39 -11.68 -39.54
CA GLN A 72 20.65 -13.13 -39.62
C GLN A 72 19.40 -13.97 -39.97
N GLY A 73 18.57 -13.49 -40.90
CA GLY A 73 17.34 -14.19 -41.32
C GLY A 73 16.13 -13.98 -40.41
N TRP A 74 16.26 -13.18 -39.34
CA TRP A 74 15.16 -12.80 -38.45
C TRP A 74 14.85 -11.31 -38.54
N SER A 75 13.57 -10.98 -38.49
CA SER A 75 13.06 -9.61 -38.51
C SER A 75 12.60 -9.24 -37.10
N CYS A 76 13.11 -8.13 -36.59
CA CYS A 76 12.73 -7.54 -35.32
C CYS A 76 11.47 -6.69 -35.54
N ILE A 77 10.39 -7.04 -34.86
CA ILE A 77 9.07 -6.44 -35.04
C ILE A 77 8.58 -5.75 -33.77
N VAL A 78 7.72 -4.75 -33.96
CA VAL A 78 6.91 -4.20 -32.88
C VAL A 78 5.90 -5.26 -32.42
N PRO A 79 5.73 -5.49 -31.10
CA PRO A 79 4.81 -6.49 -30.59
C PRO A 79 3.38 -6.25 -31.09
N PRO A 80 2.75 -7.23 -31.78
CA PRO A 80 1.37 -7.10 -32.24
C PRO A 80 0.38 -7.16 -31.07
N PRO A 81 -0.88 -6.74 -31.28
CA PRO A 81 -1.92 -6.84 -30.27
C PRO A 81 -2.08 -8.28 -29.76
N GLY A 82 -2.08 -8.47 -28.45
CA GLY A 82 -2.16 -9.80 -27.80
C GLY A 82 -0.84 -10.28 -27.19
N CYS A 83 0.30 -9.71 -27.59
CA CYS A 83 1.57 -9.92 -26.89
C CYS A 83 1.63 -9.18 -25.56
N PHE A 84 2.42 -9.68 -24.61
CA PHE A 84 2.59 -9.11 -23.28
C PHE A 84 4.03 -9.26 -22.79
N SER A 85 4.34 -8.55 -21.70
CA SER A 85 5.64 -8.58 -21.02
C SER A 85 5.45 -8.75 -19.51
N TRP A 86 6.50 -9.20 -18.84
CA TRP A 86 6.55 -9.38 -17.39
C TRP A 86 7.42 -8.31 -16.75
N ILE A 87 6.96 -7.76 -15.62
CA ILE A 87 7.71 -6.85 -14.78
C ILE A 87 7.58 -7.26 -13.31
N SER A 88 8.65 -7.13 -12.54
CA SER A 88 8.66 -7.58 -11.14
C SER A 88 7.77 -6.70 -10.25
N MET A 89 6.93 -7.32 -9.43
CA MET A 89 5.95 -6.61 -8.60
C MET A 89 6.59 -5.69 -7.55
N GLN A 90 7.73 -6.10 -6.98
CA GLN A 90 8.49 -5.32 -5.98
C GLN A 90 8.88 -3.91 -6.45
N TYR A 91 8.89 -3.67 -7.77
CA TYR A 91 9.29 -2.39 -8.35
C TYR A 91 8.17 -1.66 -9.08
N VAL A 92 6.91 -2.06 -8.86
CA VAL A 92 5.74 -1.41 -9.47
C VAL A 92 4.73 -1.05 -8.39
N GLY A 93 4.52 0.25 -8.20
CA GLY A 93 3.42 0.79 -7.42
C GLY A 93 2.17 0.92 -8.29
N ILE A 94 1.04 0.36 -7.86
CA ILE A 94 -0.22 0.50 -8.58
C ILE A 94 -0.79 1.89 -8.31
N ASP A 95 -1.19 2.61 -9.36
CA ASP A 95 -1.94 3.86 -9.19
C ASP A 95 -3.35 3.52 -8.68
N LEU A 96 -3.63 3.89 -7.43
CA LEU A 96 -4.92 3.66 -6.77
C LEU A 96 -6.08 4.39 -7.48
N GLN A 97 -5.79 5.42 -8.27
CA GLN A 97 -6.79 6.11 -9.09
C GLN A 97 -7.08 5.39 -10.41
N ASN A 98 -6.07 4.68 -10.96
CA ASN A 98 -6.11 3.96 -12.23
C ASN A 98 -5.45 2.57 -12.12
N PRO A 99 -6.18 1.51 -11.72
CA PRO A 99 -5.60 0.19 -11.46
C PRO A 99 -5.05 -0.52 -12.71
N THR A 100 -5.31 0.03 -13.90
CA THR A 100 -4.72 -0.42 -15.18
C THR A 100 -3.36 0.19 -15.46
N THR A 101 -2.86 1.07 -14.58
CA THR A 101 -1.57 1.75 -14.71
C THR A 101 -0.71 1.46 -13.48
N GLY A 102 0.49 0.95 -13.73
CA GLY A 102 1.54 0.80 -12.73
C GLY A 102 2.59 1.88 -12.91
N VAL A 103 3.10 2.43 -11.81
CA VAL A 103 4.23 3.36 -11.77
C VAL A 103 5.45 2.60 -11.27
N VAL A 104 6.54 2.64 -12.03
CA VAL A 104 7.79 1.99 -11.65
C VAL A 104 8.43 2.74 -10.47
N THR A 105 8.71 2.05 -9.38
CA THR A 105 9.27 2.62 -8.13
C THR A 105 10.77 2.36 -7.99
N GLY A 106 11.31 1.37 -8.69
CA GLY A 106 12.74 1.03 -8.70
C GLY A 106 13.54 1.77 -9.79
N ASP A 107 14.86 1.84 -9.60
CA ASP A 107 15.80 2.29 -10.62
C ASP A 107 16.35 1.07 -11.38
N ASN A 108 16.40 1.13 -12.71
CA ASN A 108 16.85 0.03 -13.59
C ASN A 108 16.03 -1.27 -13.52
N VAL A 109 14.70 -1.18 -13.61
CA VAL A 109 13.80 -2.33 -13.56
C VAL A 109 13.75 -3.05 -14.90
N GLY A 110 14.13 -4.32 -14.93
CA GLY A 110 14.05 -5.15 -16.14
C GLY A 110 12.62 -5.54 -16.51
N VAL A 111 12.28 -5.37 -17.78
CA VAL A 111 11.05 -5.90 -18.40
C VAL A 111 11.43 -7.09 -19.27
N TYR A 112 10.73 -8.21 -19.07
CA TYR A 112 11.01 -9.49 -19.71
C TYR A 112 9.90 -9.86 -20.69
N THR A 113 10.25 -10.60 -21.74
CA THR A 113 9.30 -10.99 -22.78
C THR A 113 8.33 -12.05 -22.27
N GLY A 114 7.03 -11.81 -22.41
CA GLY A 114 6.00 -12.77 -22.06
C GLY A 114 5.83 -13.89 -23.09
N SER A 115 5.28 -15.01 -22.64
CA SER A 115 4.94 -16.17 -23.46
C SER A 115 3.76 -16.89 -22.82
N ASP A 116 2.86 -17.39 -23.65
CA ASP A 116 1.73 -18.22 -23.17
C ASP A 116 2.19 -19.61 -22.72
N THR A 117 3.34 -20.08 -23.20
CA THR A 117 3.87 -21.42 -22.92
C THR A 117 4.94 -21.42 -21.83
N GLU A 118 5.66 -20.30 -21.64
CA GLU A 118 6.69 -20.18 -20.60
C GLU A 118 6.17 -19.46 -19.35
N GLU A 119 6.68 -19.88 -18.19
CA GLU A 119 6.37 -19.22 -16.93
C GLU A 119 7.19 -17.92 -16.76
N ALA A 120 6.68 -16.99 -15.96
CA ALA A 120 7.32 -15.69 -15.75
C ALA A 120 8.76 -15.85 -15.23
N LYS A 121 8.99 -16.77 -14.30
CA LYS A 121 10.34 -17.09 -13.76
C LYS A 121 11.35 -17.62 -14.79
N TYR A 122 10.89 -18.20 -15.91
CA TYR A 122 11.76 -18.73 -16.97
C TYR A 122 11.93 -17.75 -18.14
N SER A 123 11.36 -16.55 -18.04
CA SER A 123 11.49 -15.50 -19.05
C SER A 123 12.91 -14.92 -19.02
N THR A 124 13.80 -15.50 -19.83
CA THR A 124 15.24 -15.12 -19.88
C THR A 124 15.51 -13.90 -20.77
N SER A 125 14.57 -13.49 -21.62
CA SER A 125 14.79 -12.44 -22.62
C SER A 125 14.30 -11.07 -22.12
N LYS A 126 15.27 -10.25 -21.68
CA LYS A 126 15.07 -8.85 -21.28
C LYS A 126 14.85 -7.96 -22.50
N GLN A 127 13.72 -7.25 -22.54
CA GLN A 127 13.35 -6.34 -23.64
C GLN A 127 13.82 -4.92 -23.38
N VAL A 128 13.43 -4.36 -22.23
CA VAL A 128 13.63 -2.95 -21.88
C VAL A 128 14.00 -2.85 -20.40
N VAL A 129 14.68 -1.77 -20.05
CA VAL A 129 14.90 -1.36 -18.66
C VAL A 129 14.10 -0.08 -18.43
N LEU A 130 13.24 -0.09 -17.42
CA LEU A 130 12.44 1.05 -17.02
C LEU A 130 13.04 1.73 -15.78
N GLY A 131 12.96 3.05 -15.76
CA GLY A 131 13.40 3.88 -14.64
C GLY A 131 12.24 4.27 -13.71
N ARG A 132 12.59 4.76 -12.52
CA ARG A 132 11.62 5.27 -11.55
C ARG A 132 10.74 6.36 -12.17
N GLY A 133 9.43 6.29 -11.90
CA GLY A 133 8.43 7.25 -12.36
C GLY A 133 7.88 6.98 -13.75
N GLN A 134 8.41 6.00 -14.50
CA GLN A 134 7.83 5.56 -15.75
C GLN A 134 6.54 4.77 -15.50
N THR A 135 5.57 4.89 -16.41
CA THR A 135 4.28 4.22 -16.31
C THR A 135 4.20 3.02 -17.24
N VAL A 136 3.55 1.96 -16.77
CA VAL A 136 3.26 0.74 -17.53
C VAL A 136 1.78 0.44 -17.48
N LYS A 137 1.25 -0.13 -18.56
CA LYS A 137 -0.15 -0.56 -18.60
C LYS A 137 -0.25 -2.00 -18.09
N LEU A 138 -0.88 -2.18 -16.94
CA LEU A 138 -1.15 -3.48 -16.34
C LEU A 138 -2.29 -4.17 -17.11
N LEU A 139 -2.11 -5.45 -17.43
CA LEU A 139 -3.11 -6.29 -18.09
C LEU A 139 -3.99 -7.05 -17.08
N GLY A 140 -3.77 -6.85 -15.77
CA GLY A 140 -4.58 -7.39 -14.68
C GLY A 140 -4.31 -8.86 -14.35
N GLU A 141 -3.35 -9.49 -15.03
CA GLU A 141 -2.87 -10.84 -14.71
C GLU A 141 -1.56 -10.75 -13.92
N GLU A 142 -1.47 -11.57 -12.89
CA GLU A 142 -0.34 -11.69 -11.99
C GLU A 142 0.09 -13.16 -12.00
N LYS A 143 1.39 -13.41 -12.20
CA LYS A 143 1.94 -14.77 -12.15
C LYS A 143 3.23 -14.74 -11.36
N ASP A 144 3.27 -15.54 -10.30
CA ASP A 144 4.35 -15.53 -9.30
C ASP A 144 4.54 -14.11 -8.73
N ASP A 145 5.76 -13.57 -8.78
CA ASP A 145 6.12 -12.22 -8.34
C ASP A 145 6.20 -11.19 -9.49
N TYR A 146 5.47 -11.44 -10.59
CA TYR A 146 5.47 -10.60 -11.79
C TYR A 146 4.07 -10.13 -12.20
N TYR A 147 3.97 -8.85 -12.56
CA TYR A 147 2.81 -8.28 -13.24
C TYR A 147 2.88 -8.51 -14.74
N LYS A 148 1.77 -8.94 -15.34
CA LYS A 148 1.58 -8.96 -16.79
C LYS A 148 1.27 -7.54 -17.25
N ILE A 149 2.12 -7.00 -18.10
CA ILE A 149 1.97 -5.66 -18.67
C ILE A 149 1.84 -5.72 -20.19
N ALA A 150 1.21 -4.68 -20.75
CA ALA A 150 1.33 -4.42 -22.18
C ALA A 150 2.81 -4.13 -22.50
N PRO A 151 3.33 -4.60 -23.65
CA PRO A 151 4.72 -4.36 -24.02
C PRO A 151 5.01 -2.85 -24.02
N PRO A 152 5.98 -2.37 -23.22
CA PRO A 152 6.29 -0.95 -23.16
C PRO A 152 6.95 -0.47 -24.46
N GLN A 153 6.99 0.84 -24.67
CA GLN A 153 7.67 1.41 -25.82
C GLN A 153 9.16 0.98 -25.84
N GLY A 154 9.62 0.47 -26.99
CA GLY A 154 10.97 -0.07 -27.14
C GLY A 154 11.08 -1.57 -26.84
N ALA A 155 9.99 -2.24 -26.43
CA ALA A 155 9.93 -3.70 -26.41
C ALA A 155 9.75 -4.21 -27.84
N TYR A 156 10.56 -5.20 -28.22
CA TYR A 156 10.52 -5.81 -29.55
C TYR A 156 10.45 -7.33 -29.46
N LEU A 157 9.96 -7.95 -30.53
CA LEU A 157 9.89 -9.39 -30.72
C LEU A 157 10.53 -9.78 -32.06
N TRP A 158 10.69 -11.08 -32.29
CA TRP A 158 11.38 -11.59 -33.48
C TRP A 158 10.53 -12.60 -34.24
N VAL A 159 10.54 -12.48 -35.56
CA VAL A 159 9.87 -13.39 -36.48
C VAL A 159 10.82 -13.76 -37.62
N SER A 160 10.68 -14.95 -38.19
CA SER A 160 11.53 -15.36 -39.31
C SER A 160 11.20 -14.55 -40.56
N SER A 161 12.22 -13.95 -41.17
CA SER A 161 12.06 -13.04 -42.32
C SER A 161 11.53 -13.76 -43.57
N GLN A 162 11.69 -15.08 -43.65
CA GLN A 162 11.19 -15.88 -44.76
C GLN A 162 9.65 -15.90 -44.87
N PHE A 163 8.96 -15.51 -43.79
CA PHE A 163 7.49 -15.45 -43.75
C PHE A 163 6.95 -14.02 -43.82
N LEU A 164 7.80 -13.05 -44.11
CA LEU A 164 7.44 -11.64 -44.24
C LEU A 164 7.63 -11.17 -45.67
N GLN A 165 6.60 -10.52 -46.20
CA GLN A 165 6.66 -9.83 -47.48
C GLN A 165 6.57 -8.32 -47.23
N PRO A 166 7.61 -7.53 -47.58
CA PRO A 166 7.52 -6.08 -47.54
C PRO A 166 6.35 -5.59 -48.40
N VAL A 167 5.51 -4.73 -47.84
CA VAL A 167 4.49 -4.05 -48.61
C VAL A 167 5.13 -2.79 -49.20
N ASP A 168 5.47 -2.82 -50.49
CA ASP A 168 6.10 -1.69 -51.16
C ASP A 168 5.26 -0.41 -51.04
N ARG A 169 5.98 0.69 -50.80
CA ARG A 169 5.48 2.04 -50.61
C ARG A 169 4.95 2.59 -51.95
N THR A 170 3.74 2.21 -52.35
CA THR A 170 3.03 2.97 -53.40
C THR A 170 2.55 4.29 -52.79
N ALA A 171 3.03 5.40 -53.38
CA ALA A 171 2.86 6.76 -52.90
C ALA A 171 1.41 7.12 -52.47
N ALA A 172 1.24 7.46 -51.19
CA ALA A 172 0.21 8.39 -50.76
C ALA A 172 0.90 9.73 -50.44
N LYS A 173 0.48 10.79 -51.16
CA LYS A 173 0.96 12.17 -51.06
C LYS A 173 1.12 12.65 -49.60
N PRO A 174 2.14 13.48 -49.32
CA PRO A 174 2.25 14.15 -48.03
C PRO A 174 1.14 15.18 -47.92
N THR A 175 0.30 15.07 -46.89
CA THR A 175 -0.51 16.19 -46.43
C THR A 175 0.01 16.57 -45.05
N THR A 176 0.93 17.53 -45.11
CA THR A 176 1.28 18.57 -44.12
C THR A 176 0.89 18.30 -42.66
N GLU A 177 1.92 18.16 -41.83
CA GLU A 177 1.86 18.42 -40.40
C GLU A 177 1.32 19.83 -40.14
N THR A 178 0.26 19.96 -39.34
CA THR A 178 0.03 21.18 -38.56
C THR A 178 0.29 20.85 -37.10
N THR A 179 1.29 21.54 -36.59
CA THR A 179 1.73 21.65 -35.21
C THR A 179 0.58 22.07 -34.29
N ALA A 180 0.54 21.55 -33.05
CA ALA A 180 0.42 22.33 -31.80
C ALA A 180 -0.34 21.61 -30.66
N THR A 181 0.38 21.50 -29.54
CA THR A 181 -0.06 21.79 -28.15
C THR A 181 -1.04 20.88 -27.40
N ALA A 182 -0.54 20.41 -26.25
CA ALA A 182 -1.17 20.31 -24.92
C ALA A 182 -2.71 20.36 -24.80
N LYS A 183 -3.26 19.26 -24.26
CA LYS A 183 -4.35 19.07 -23.24
C LYS A 183 -5.41 20.21 -23.13
N PRO A 184 -6.75 19.95 -23.09
CA PRO A 184 -7.35 19.03 -22.11
C PRO A 184 -8.63 18.24 -22.48
N ALA A 185 -8.91 17.23 -21.64
CA ALA A 185 -10.21 16.66 -21.29
C ALA A 185 -11.35 16.73 -22.34
N VAL A 186 -11.62 15.61 -23.01
CA VAL A 186 -12.85 15.44 -23.79
C VAL A 186 -13.91 14.76 -22.91
N LYS A 187 -14.83 15.59 -22.39
CA LYS A 187 -16.21 15.17 -22.12
C LYS A 187 -16.76 14.60 -23.42
N ARG A 188 -17.29 13.36 -23.41
CA ARG A 188 -18.07 12.87 -24.55
C ARG A 188 -19.30 13.77 -24.75
N PRO A 189 -19.64 14.15 -26.00
CA PRO A 189 -20.91 14.79 -26.28
C PRO A 189 -22.04 13.82 -25.94
N VAL A 190 -23.01 14.31 -25.18
CA VAL A 190 -24.29 13.64 -24.95
C VAL A 190 -25.17 14.00 -26.15
N ASP A 191 -25.45 13.05 -27.02
CA ASP A 191 -26.56 13.14 -27.95
C ASP A 191 -27.87 13.04 -27.14
N PRO A 192 -28.75 14.05 -27.11
CA PRO A 192 -29.89 14.05 -26.19
C PRO A 192 -31.08 13.16 -26.61
N ASN A 193 -30.97 12.37 -27.69
CA ASN A 193 -32.11 11.57 -28.13
C ASN A 193 -31.72 10.32 -28.95
N ALA A 194 -31.04 9.38 -28.30
CA ALA A 194 -30.98 7.99 -28.76
C ALA A 194 -31.36 7.08 -27.59
N ALA A 195 -32.67 6.98 -27.33
CA ALA A 195 -33.21 5.86 -26.59
C ALA A 195 -33.01 4.58 -27.44
N SER A 196 -31.99 3.80 -27.11
CA SER A 196 -31.81 2.45 -27.64
C SER A 196 -31.81 1.48 -26.48
N GLY A 197 -32.96 0.85 -26.25
CA GLY A 197 -33.15 -0.24 -25.30
C GLY A 197 -32.52 -1.55 -25.81
N ALA A 198 -31.21 -1.53 -26.06
CA ALA A 198 -30.43 -2.75 -26.21
C ALA A 198 -30.08 -3.26 -24.80
N PRO A 199 -30.19 -4.58 -24.52
CA PRO A 199 -29.75 -5.13 -23.24
C PRO A 199 -28.25 -4.84 -23.07
N LEU A 200 -27.88 -4.27 -21.91
CA LEU A 200 -26.48 -4.03 -21.54
C LEU A 200 -25.69 -5.33 -21.70
N SER A 201 -24.52 -5.26 -22.33
CA SER A 201 -23.65 -6.44 -22.43
C SER A 201 -23.15 -6.85 -21.04
N ASP A 202 -22.86 -8.13 -20.84
CA ASP A 202 -22.30 -8.65 -19.58
C ASP A 202 -21.03 -7.88 -19.15
N LEU A 203 -20.28 -7.35 -20.12
CA LEU A 203 -19.10 -6.53 -19.88
C LEU A 203 -19.45 -5.12 -19.37
N ASP A 204 -20.50 -4.50 -19.89
CA ASP A 204 -20.99 -3.20 -19.41
C ASP A 204 -21.58 -3.32 -17.99
N LEU A 205 -22.28 -4.43 -17.72
CA LEU A 205 -22.75 -4.77 -16.39
C LEU A 205 -21.58 -4.94 -15.41
N TYR A 206 -20.51 -5.63 -15.83
CA TYR A 206 -19.30 -5.75 -15.04
C TYR A 206 -18.68 -4.39 -14.69
N TYR A 207 -18.49 -3.50 -15.68
CA TYR A 207 -17.88 -2.19 -15.41
C TYR A 207 -18.73 -1.33 -14.47
N ALA A 208 -20.06 -1.37 -14.61
CA ALA A 208 -20.97 -0.68 -13.70
C ALA A 208 -20.87 -1.23 -12.26
N LEU A 209 -20.64 -2.53 -12.08
CA LEU A 209 -20.39 -3.12 -10.76
C LEU A 209 -19.01 -2.75 -10.23
N ALA A 210 -17.98 -2.73 -11.08
CA ALA A 210 -16.62 -2.34 -10.70
C ALA A 210 -16.55 -0.88 -10.21
N GLU A 211 -17.30 0.03 -10.83
CA GLU A 211 -17.43 1.41 -10.33
C GLU A 211 -18.07 1.46 -8.94
N LYS A 212 -19.12 0.67 -8.70
CA LYS A 212 -19.76 0.61 -7.37
C LYS A 212 -18.82 0.04 -6.31
N VAL A 213 -18.00 -0.96 -6.65
CA VAL A 213 -16.94 -1.46 -5.77
C VAL A 213 -15.95 -0.34 -5.44
N LYS A 214 -15.53 0.47 -6.43
CA LYS A 214 -14.63 1.60 -6.22
C LYS A 214 -15.24 2.70 -5.34
N VAL A 215 -16.52 3.01 -5.52
CA VAL A 215 -17.24 3.98 -4.67
C VAL A 215 -17.32 3.46 -3.23
N GLU A 216 -17.56 2.17 -3.04
CA GLU A 216 -17.61 1.56 -1.72
C GLU A 216 -16.24 1.61 -1.01
N GLN A 217 -15.15 1.37 -1.75
CA GLN A 217 -13.77 1.50 -1.23
C GLN A 217 -13.43 2.91 -0.74
N GLY A 218 -14.08 3.93 -1.28
CA GLY A 218 -13.87 5.31 -0.84
C GLY A 218 -14.38 5.60 0.58
N LYS A 219 -15.20 4.71 1.16
CA LYS A 219 -15.73 4.86 2.52
C LYS A 219 -14.72 4.34 3.55
N PRO A 220 -14.82 4.74 4.84
CA PRO A 220 -14.03 4.14 5.91
C PRO A 220 -14.26 2.62 6.01
N LEU A 221 -13.20 1.83 6.24
CA LEU A 221 -13.22 0.35 6.21
C LEU A 221 -14.38 -0.28 7.00
N ALA A 222 -14.70 0.24 8.20
CA ALA A 222 -15.78 -0.29 9.03
C ALA A 222 -17.19 -0.04 8.44
N GLN A 223 -17.34 0.94 7.55
CA GLN A 223 -18.61 1.32 6.92
C GLN A 223 -18.81 0.72 5.53
N GLN A 224 -17.76 0.15 4.94
CA GLN A 224 -17.84 -0.47 3.62
C GLN A 224 -18.70 -1.75 3.66
N ASN A 225 -19.55 -1.95 2.66
CA ASN A 225 -20.34 -3.15 2.49
C ASN A 225 -20.37 -3.63 1.02
N TYR A 226 -19.83 -4.83 0.79
CA TYR A 226 -19.73 -5.44 -0.53
C TYR A 226 -20.72 -6.60 -0.77
N THR A 227 -21.60 -6.93 0.18
CA THR A 227 -22.44 -8.14 0.10
C THR A 227 -23.28 -8.21 -1.17
N ASP A 228 -23.87 -7.09 -1.56
CA ASP A 228 -24.75 -7.02 -2.73
C ASP A 228 -23.96 -6.97 -4.04
N LEU A 229 -22.76 -6.38 -4.01
CA LEU A 229 -21.85 -6.33 -5.15
C LEU A 229 -21.27 -7.72 -5.42
N ARG A 230 -20.90 -8.45 -4.37
CA ARG A 230 -20.44 -9.84 -4.45
C ARG A 230 -21.46 -10.74 -5.11
N LYS A 231 -22.74 -10.69 -4.69
CA LYS A 231 -23.82 -11.49 -5.30
C LYS A 231 -23.92 -11.26 -6.81
N LYS A 232 -23.95 -9.99 -7.22
CA LYS A 232 -24.06 -9.61 -8.64
C LYS A 232 -22.82 -10.00 -9.47
N LEU A 233 -21.64 -9.94 -8.87
CA LEU A 233 -20.41 -10.41 -9.51
C LEU A 233 -20.42 -11.94 -9.68
N VAL A 234 -20.93 -12.70 -8.71
CA VAL A 234 -21.11 -14.16 -8.84
C VAL A 234 -22.09 -14.50 -9.97
N GLU A 235 -23.20 -13.78 -10.07
CA GLU A 235 -24.16 -13.96 -11.17
C GLU A 235 -23.50 -13.76 -12.55
N LEU A 236 -22.61 -12.77 -12.70
CA LEU A 236 -21.84 -12.56 -13.93
C LEU A 236 -20.82 -13.67 -14.21
N THR A 237 -20.28 -14.35 -13.19
CA THR A 237 -19.40 -15.50 -13.41
C THR A 237 -20.14 -16.75 -13.91
N ALA A 238 -21.44 -16.85 -13.62
CA ALA A 238 -22.26 -18.00 -14.00
C ALA A 238 -22.87 -17.88 -15.42
N SER A 239 -22.70 -16.72 -16.09
CA SER A 239 -23.21 -16.49 -17.45
C SER A 239 -22.43 -17.32 -18.48
N GLN A 240 -23.13 -18.12 -19.30
CA GLN A 240 -22.53 -18.96 -20.35
C GLN A 240 -21.88 -18.14 -21.49
N ASP A 241 -22.36 -16.93 -21.76
CA ASP A 241 -21.80 -15.99 -22.74
C ASP A 241 -20.80 -15.00 -22.10
N GLY A 242 -20.47 -15.20 -20.82
CA GLY A 242 -19.75 -14.23 -19.99
C GLY A 242 -18.31 -13.95 -20.43
N GLY A 243 -17.69 -14.82 -21.25
CA GLY A 243 -16.39 -14.58 -21.90
C GLY A 243 -15.37 -13.79 -21.07
N ARG A 244 -15.10 -12.53 -21.47
CA ARG A 244 -14.21 -11.60 -20.75
C ARG A 244 -14.80 -11.06 -19.44
N ALA A 245 -16.11 -10.81 -19.40
CA ALA A 245 -16.81 -10.28 -18.22
C ALA A 245 -16.77 -11.26 -17.05
N ALA A 246 -16.94 -12.57 -17.29
CA ALA A 246 -16.84 -13.61 -16.27
C ALA A 246 -15.44 -13.64 -15.62
N ARG A 247 -14.38 -13.60 -16.43
CA ARG A 247 -12.98 -13.57 -15.94
C ARG A 247 -12.70 -12.33 -15.11
N PHE A 248 -13.20 -11.17 -15.55
CA PHE A 248 -13.03 -9.93 -14.78
C PHE A 248 -13.86 -9.95 -13.49
N ALA A 249 -15.07 -10.52 -13.51
CA ALA A 249 -15.90 -10.70 -12.33
C ALA A 249 -15.22 -11.64 -11.31
N GLU A 250 -14.61 -12.74 -11.73
CA GLU A 250 -13.81 -13.64 -10.87
C GLU A 250 -12.65 -12.90 -10.19
N TYR A 251 -11.92 -12.07 -10.94
CA TYR A 251 -10.85 -11.25 -10.38
C TYR A 251 -11.39 -10.27 -9.33
N THR A 252 -12.45 -9.54 -9.66
CA THR A 252 -13.06 -8.58 -8.73
C THR A 252 -13.64 -9.26 -7.50
N LEU A 253 -14.17 -10.48 -7.60
CA LEU A 253 -14.62 -11.27 -6.45
C LEU A 253 -13.49 -11.54 -5.46
N LYS A 254 -12.31 -11.97 -5.93
CA LYS A 254 -11.13 -12.17 -5.06
C LYS A 254 -10.68 -10.87 -4.39
N GLN A 255 -10.85 -9.72 -5.03
CA GLN A 255 -10.59 -8.42 -4.42
C GLN A 255 -11.64 -8.09 -3.36
N VAL A 256 -12.93 -8.27 -3.68
CA VAL A 256 -14.04 -8.06 -2.76
C VAL A 256 -13.93 -8.91 -1.50
N GLU A 257 -13.52 -10.18 -1.61
CA GLU A 257 -13.30 -11.05 -0.45
C GLU A 257 -12.20 -10.52 0.48
N ARG A 258 -11.11 -9.98 -0.09
CA ARG A 258 -10.05 -9.32 0.68
C ARG A 258 -10.57 -8.06 1.38
N TYR A 259 -11.39 -7.26 0.70
CA TYR A 259 -12.00 -6.08 1.32
C TYR A 259 -12.96 -6.46 2.44
N GLU A 260 -13.83 -7.47 2.23
CA GLU A 260 -14.73 -7.98 3.28
C GLU A 260 -13.96 -8.43 4.52
N LEU A 261 -12.83 -9.10 4.34
CA LEU A 261 -11.94 -9.49 5.44
C LEU A 261 -11.38 -8.25 6.17
N ALA A 262 -10.87 -7.27 5.43
CA ALA A 262 -10.37 -6.02 6.02
C ALA A 262 -11.47 -5.26 6.78
N CYS A 263 -12.71 -5.23 6.26
CA CYS A 263 -13.85 -4.62 6.94
C CYS A 263 -14.19 -5.33 8.25
N LYS A 264 -14.07 -6.66 8.33
CA LYS A 264 -14.27 -7.42 9.57
C LYS A 264 -13.24 -7.02 10.63
N VAL A 265 -11.96 -7.02 10.25
CA VAL A 265 -10.87 -6.61 11.14
C VAL A 265 -11.08 -5.16 11.63
N ALA A 266 -11.45 -4.25 10.74
CA ALA A 266 -11.72 -2.86 11.12
C ALA A 266 -12.89 -2.72 12.12
N LYS A 267 -13.97 -3.49 11.94
CA LYS A 267 -15.11 -3.50 12.89
C LYS A 267 -14.73 -4.06 14.25
N GLU A 268 -13.91 -5.11 14.28
CA GLU A 268 -13.38 -5.67 15.53
C GLU A 268 -12.48 -4.66 16.26
N LEU A 269 -11.62 -3.94 15.54
CA LEU A 269 -10.80 -2.88 16.11
C LEU A 269 -11.66 -1.75 16.72
N GLU A 270 -12.68 -1.25 16.01
CA GLU A 270 -13.57 -0.22 16.55
C GLU A 270 -14.32 -0.69 17.81
N GLN A 271 -14.65 -1.98 17.90
CA GLN A 271 -15.26 -2.56 19.09
C GLN A 271 -14.28 -2.59 20.26
N GLN A 272 -13.05 -3.06 20.01
CA GLN A 272 -11.98 -3.10 21.01
C GLN A 272 -11.63 -1.70 21.52
N GLU A 273 -11.55 -0.70 20.64
CA GLU A 273 -11.30 0.69 21.04
C GLU A 273 -12.41 1.23 21.94
N LYS A 274 -13.68 0.96 21.64
CA LYS A 274 -14.82 1.34 22.50
C LYS A 274 -14.78 0.66 23.85
N GLU A 275 -14.39 -0.62 23.90
CA GLU A 275 -14.24 -1.35 25.17
C GLU A 275 -13.05 -0.83 25.99
N LEU A 276 -11.93 -0.53 25.34
CA LEU A 276 -10.75 0.06 25.95
C LEU A 276 -11.10 1.44 26.53
N GLN A 277 -11.84 2.26 25.79
CA GLN A 277 -12.26 3.58 26.26
C GLN A 277 -13.14 3.47 27.50
N LYS A 278 -14.18 2.62 27.49
CA LYS A 278 -15.03 2.39 28.67
C LYS A 278 -14.24 1.88 29.86
N THR A 279 -13.25 1.01 29.62
CA THR A 279 -12.39 0.47 30.67
C THR A 279 -11.50 1.57 31.26
N THR A 280 -10.94 2.42 30.41
CA THR A 280 -10.10 3.55 30.81
C THR A 280 -10.90 4.57 31.62
N GLU A 281 -12.10 4.94 31.15
CA GLU A 281 -13.00 5.84 31.88
C GLU A 281 -13.35 5.29 33.28
N LYS A 282 -13.61 3.98 33.41
CA LYS A 282 -13.82 3.34 34.72
C LYS A 282 -12.58 3.39 35.61
N ILE A 283 -11.39 3.17 35.05
CA ILE A 283 -10.13 3.25 35.79
C ILE A 283 -9.92 4.69 36.27
N ASP A 284 -10.15 5.68 35.42
CA ASP A 284 -9.97 7.09 35.77
C ASP A 284 -10.97 7.55 36.83
N GLN A 285 -12.24 7.14 36.72
CA GLN A 285 -13.23 7.37 37.77
C GLN A 285 -12.81 6.72 39.10
N ALA A 286 -12.42 5.45 39.08
CA ALA A 286 -11.97 4.75 40.28
C ALA A 286 -10.69 5.38 40.88
N ARG A 287 -9.78 5.88 40.04
CA ARG A 287 -8.59 6.62 40.48
C ARG A 287 -8.98 7.96 41.09
N ALA A 288 -9.89 8.72 40.49
CA ALA A 288 -10.36 9.99 41.01
C ALA A 288 -11.03 9.81 42.39
N THR A 289 -11.93 8.84 42.53
CA THR A 289 -12.55 8.51 43.82
C THR A 289 -11.50 8.14 44.87
N LYS A 290 -10.54 7.26 44.53
CA LYS A 290 -9.45 6.91 45.46
C LYS A 290 -8.56 8.11 45.80
N LEU A 291 -8.31 9.01 44.85
CA LEU A 291 -7.51 10.20 45.10
C LEU A 291 -8.24 11.15 46.06
N GLU A 292 -9.54 11.35 45.90
CA GLU A 292 -10.37 12.13 46.82
C GLU A 292 -10.39 11.51 48.22
N GLU A 293 -10.53 10.18 48.33
CA GLU A 293 -10.42 9.46 49.60
C GLU A 293 -9.04 9.66 50.25
N ILE A 294 -7.96 9.66 49.46
CA ILE A 294 -6.59 9.89 49.97
C ILE A 294 -6.42 11.35 50.43
N VAL A 295 -6.92 12.33 49.69
CA VAL A 295 -6.85 13.76 50.08
C VAL A 295 -7.62 13.99 51.38
N ASP A 296 -8.81 13.39 51.54
CA ASP A 296 -9.57 13.47 52.78
C ASP A 296 -8.84 12.79 53.95
N ARG A 297 -8.12 11.69 53.71
CA ARG A 297 -7.30 11.03 54.73
C ARG A 297 -5.99 11.75 55.05
N GLY A 298 -5.45 12.51 54.09
CA GLY A 298 -4.21 13.28 54.24
C GLY A 298 -4.30 14.47 55.21
N LYS A 299 -5.52 14.89 55.57
CA LYS A 299 -5.74 15.91 56.61
C LYS A 299 -5.50 15.39 58.03
N PHE A 300 -5.52 14.07 58.21
CA PHE A 300 -5.29 13.45 59.51
C PHE A 300 -3.81 13.21 59.74
N ALA A 301 -3.31 13.71 60.85
CA ALA A 301 -1.94 13.44 61.28
C ALA A 301 -1.77 11.96 61.71
N ILE A 302 -2.82 11.34 62.25
CA ILE A 302 -2.85 9.88 62.47
C ILE A 302 -4.28 9.34 62.33
N MET A 303 -4.39 8.09 61.88
CA MET A 303 -5.65 7.36 61.80
C MET A 303 -5.50 6.00 62.51
N GLY A 304 -6.54 5.57 63.20
CA GLY A 304 -6.55 4.27 63.89
C GLY A 304 -7.70 4.17 64.89
N THR A 305 -7.75 3.07 65.64
CA THR A 305 -8.82 2.87 66.64
C THR A 305 -8.47 3.60 67.92
N LEU A 306 -9.38 4.44 68.44
CA LEU A 306 -9.17 5.18 69.68
C LEU A 306 -9.50 4.29 70.90
N GLU A 307 -8.58 4.21 71.85
CA GLU A 307 -8.81 3.58 73.16
C GLU A 307 -8.40 4.48 74.32
N THR A 308 -8.89 4.17 75.52
CA THR A 308 -8.48 4.84 76.75
C THR A 308 -7.11 4.34 77.20
N SER A 309 -6.25 5.25 77.68
CA SER A 309 -4.97 4.84 78.27
C SER A 309 -5.16 4.43 79.73
N SER A 310 -4.80 3.19 80.05
CA SER A 310 -4.73 2.71 81.45
C SER A 310 -3.60 3.34 82.26
N ILE A 311 -2.59 3.94 81.61
CA ILE A 311 -1.39 4.51 82.25
C ILE A 311 -1.62 5.97 82.71
N TYR A 312 -2.50 6.71 82.04
CA TYR A 312 -2.68 8.16 82.22
C TYR A 312 -4.12 8.54 82.60
N GLY A 313 -4.79 7.69 83.40
CA GLY A 313 -6.20 7.83 83.79
C GLY A 313 -6.44 8.20 85.27
N GLY A 314 -5.40 8.55 86.03
CA GLY A 314 -5.50 8.85 87.46
C GLY A 314 -6.20 10.20 87.75
N ALA A 315 -6.89 10.28 88.89
CA ALA A 315 -7.55 11.50 89.35
C ALA A 315 -6.57 12.67 89.41
N GLY A 316 -6.79 13.71 88.58
CA GLY A 316 -5.95 14.91 88.48
C GLY A 316 -4.98 14.95 87.30
N GLN A 317 -4.90 13.92 86.45
CA GLN A 317 -4.09 13.95 85.22
C GLN A 317 -4.96 14.12 83.97
N ALA A 318 -4.44 14.85 82.97
CA ALA A 318 -5.11 15.01 81.68
C ALA A 318 -5.31 13.64 81.01
N ARG A 319 -6.56 13.29 80.71
CA ARG A 319 -6.92 12.00 80.09
C ARG A 319 -6.24 11.88 78.73
N ARG A 320 -5.35 10.90 78.60
CA ARG A 320 -4.71 10.55 77.32
C ARG A 320 -5.39 9.32 76.72
N TYR A 321 -5.48 9.34 75.41
CA TYR A 321 -5.98 8.25 74.60
C TYR A 321 -4.82 7.51 73.93
N ARG A 322 -5.10 6.31 73.42
CA ARG A 322 -4.20 5.51 72.62
C ARG A 322 -4.83 5.34 71.25
N VAL A 323 -4.02 5.43 70.20
CA VAL A 323 -4.47 5.09 68.85
C VAL A 323 -3.81 3.76 68.47
N LEU A 324 -4.62 2.82 68.00
CA LEU A 324 -4.19 1.48 67.59
C LEU A 324 -4.20 1.37 66.06
N ASP A 325 -3.25 0.62 65.50
CA ASP A 325 -3.29 0.21 64.10
C ASP A 325 -4.27 -0.95 63.86
N ASP A 326 -4.42 -1.37 62.60
CA ASP A 326 -5.31 -2.47 62.21
C ASP A 326 -4.92 -3.84 62.83
N SER A 327 -3.72 -3.96 63.41
CA SER A 327 -3.26 -5.16 64.14
C SER A 327 -3.55 -5.10 65.65
N GLY A 328 -4.13 -4.01 66.14
CA GLY A 328 -4.38 -3.79 67.57
C GLY A 328 -3.13 -3.33 68.34
N LYS A 329 -2.05 -2.93 67.65
CA LYS A 329 -0.85 -2.39 68.28
C LYS A 329 -0.98 -0.88 68.44
N THR A 330 -0.63 -0.36 69.61
CA THR A 330 -0.61 1.10 69.83
C THR A 330 0.51 1.76 69.07
N ILE A 331 0.12 2.69 68.20
CA ILE A 331 1.01 3.47 67.33
C ILE A 331 1.33 4.83 67.94
N CYS A 332 0.39 5.46 68.63
CA CYS A 332 0.63 6.73 69.32
C CYS A 332 -0.23 6.90 70.57
N TYR A 333 0.18 7.86 71.41
CA TYR A 333 -0.66 8.41 72.46
C TYR A 333 -1.23 9.74 72.00
N ALA A 334 -2.48 10.03 72.35
CA ALA A 334 -3.20 11.22 71.90
C ALA A 334 -3.70 12.03 73.10
N MET A 335 -3.58 13.35 73.02
CA MET A 335 -4.08 14.28 74.03
C MET A 335 -4.88 15.40 73.36
N PRO A 336 -6.10 15.69 73.84
CA PRO A 336 -6.89 16.80 73.32
C PRO A 336 -6.25 18.12 73.72
N THR A 337 -6.18 19.06 72.78
CA THR A 337 -5.63 20.41 72.98
C THR A 337 -6.56 21.47 72.37
N GLY A 338 -6.45 22.72 72.83
CA GLY A 338 -7.31 23.82 72.37
C GLY A 338 -8.80 23.55 72.57
N ALA A 339 -9.58 23.63 71.49
CA ALA A 339 -11.05 23.45 71.51
C ALA A 339 -11.49 22.02 71.92
N ALA A 340 -10.58 21.04 71.84
CA ALA A 340 -10.87 19.64 72.16
C ALA A 340 -10.81 19.31 73.66
N VAL A 341 -10.25 20.18 74.52
CA VAL A 341 -9.91 19.84 75.92
C VAL A 341 -11.14 19.50 76.78
N ASN A 342 -12.29 20.13 76.51
CA ASN A 342 -13.52 19.96 77.31
C ASN A 342 -14.58 19.09 76.61
N VAL A 343 -14.21 18.36 75.56
CA VAL A 343 -15.14 17.50 74.82
C VAL A 343 -15.07 16.08 75.36
N ASP A 344 -16.23 15.45 75.56
CA ASP A 344 -16.28 14.03 75.91
C ASP A 344 -16.08 13.15 74.67
N PHE A 345 -14.96 12.43 74.64
CA PHE A 345 -14.60 11.52 73.56
C PHE A 345 -14.98 10.06 73.83
N SER A 346 -15.69 9.76 74.93
CA SER A 346 -16.08 8.38 75.29
C SER A 346 -16.85 7.68 74.16
N LYS A 347 -17.61 8.44 73.35
CA LYS A 347 -18.36 7.94 72.18
C LYS A 347 -17.49 7.48 70.99
N TYR A 348 -16.21 7.87 70.96
CA TYR A 348 -15.26 7.50 69.91
C TYR A 348 -14.31 6.37 70.35
N VAL A 349 -14.40 5.93 71.61
CA VAL A 349 -13.60 4.81 72.12
C VAL A 349 -14.09 3.51 71.47
N GLY A 350 -13.16 2.71 70.95
CA GLY A 350 -13.42 1.49 70.20
C GLY A 350 -13.78 1.71 68.72
N ARG A 351 -13.72 2.96 68.25
CA ARG A 351 -14.04 3.37 66.87
C ARG A 351 -12.79 3.81 66.11
N LYS A 352 -12.78 3.64 64.79
CA LYS A 352 -11.69 4.13 63.93
C LYS A 352 -11.88 5.63 63.72
N VAL A 353 -10.84 6.39 64.00
CA VAL A 353 -10.87 7.85 63.98
C VAL A 353 -9.63 8.39 63.28
N GLY A 354 -9.79 9.57 62.68
CA GLY A 354 -8.71 10.42 62.21
C GLY A 354 -8.52 11.57 63.18
N LEU A 355 -7.29 11.80 63.63
CA LEU A 355 -6.94 12.93 64.49
C LEU A 355 -6.22 14.00 63.68
N VAL A 356 -6.71 15.24 63.77
CA VAL A 356 -6.05 16.42 63.20
C VAL A 356 -5.31 17.13 64.31
N GLY A 357 -4.00 17.32 64.12
CA GLY A 357 -3.13 17.80 65.20
C GLY A 357 -1.66 17.80 64.83
N ARG A 358 -0.83 18.15 65.82
CA ARG A 358 0.62 18.12 65.68
C ARG A 358 1.17 16.83 66.28
N ILE A 359 2.06 16.17 65.54
CA ILE A 359 2.81 15.00 66.02
C ILE A 359 4.07 15.50 66.71
N GLU A 360 4.26 15.07 67.95
CA GLU A 360 5.46 15.31 68.75
C GLU A 360 6.10 13.98 69.16
N PRO A 361 7.44 13.91 69.22
CA PRO A 361 8.12 12.74 69.73
C PRO A 361 7.88 12.60 71.25
N HIS A 362 7.45 11.43 71.71
CA HIS A 362 7.28 11.15 73.13
C HIS A 362 8.48 10.39 73.68
N GLU A 363 9.40 11.11 74.32
CA GLU A 363 10.66 10.54 74.82
C GLU A 363 10.44 9.37 75.80
N ALA A 364 9.42 9.45 76.67
CA ALA A 364 9.20 8.43 77.70
C ALA A 364 8.70 7.08 77.17
N THR A 365 8.17 7.01 75.95
CA THR A 365 7.66 5.76 75.36
C THR A 365 8.33 5.41 74.04
N ALA A 366 9.28 6.23 73.57
CA ALA A 366 9.92 6.14 72.26
C ALA A 366 8.88 5.99 71.11
N ARG A 367 7.70 6.59 71.27
CA ARG A 367 6.58 6.54 70.33
C ARG A 367 6.13 7.95 69.97
N ALA A 368 5.32 8.07 68.93
CA ALA A 368 4.66 9.32 68.59
C ALA A 368 3.64 9.69 69.66
N PHE A 369 3.56 10.97 69.98
CA PHE A 369 2.49 11.61 70.73
C PHE A 369 1.79 12.62 69.83
N ILE A 370 0.47 12.71 69.91
CA ILE A 370 -0.30 13.65 69.11
C ILE A 370 -1.11 14.56 70.00
N GLU A 371 -0.90 15.86 69.81
CA GLU A 371 -1.76 16.90 70.33
C GLU A 371 -2.80 17.20 69.27
N PHE A 372 -4.03 16.74 69.49
CA PHE A 372 -5.10 16.87 68.51
C PHE A 372 -6.06 17.98 68.90
N THR A 373 -6.51 18.73 67.90
CA THR A 373 -7.50 19.80 68.03
C THR A 373 -8.87 19.35 67.54
N GLU A 374 -8.92 18.31 66.71
CA GLU A 374 -10.15 17.75 66.13
C GLU A 374 -10.03 16.23 65.99
N ILE A 375 -11.17 15.55 66.19
CA ILE A 375 -11.33 14.11 65.98
C ILE A 375 -12.49 13.87 65.02
N VAL A 376 -12.25 13.06 63.99
CA VAL A 376 -13.26 12.73 62.98
C VAL A 376 -13.44 11.21 62.97
N PRO A 377 -14.66 10.69 63.17
CA PRO A 377 -14.94 9.26 63.00
C PRO A 377 -14.75 8.85 61.53
N LEU A 378 -14.10 7.70 61.29
CA LEU A 378 -13.83 7.12 59.97
C LEU A 378 -14.61 5.83 59.71
N ASP A 379 -15.54 5.51 60.61
CA ASP A 379 -16.41 4.34 60.60
C ASP A 379 -17.66 4.52 59.76
#